data_AF-A0A933TXS6-F1
#
_entry.id   AF-A0A933TXS6-F1
#
_cell.length_a   1.000
_cell.length_b   1.000
_cell.length_c   1.000
_cell.angle_alpha   90.00
_cell.angle_beta   90.00
_cell.angle_gamma   90.00
#
_symmetry.space_group_name_H-M   'P 1'
#
loop_
_entity.id
_entity.type
_entity.pdbx_description
1 polymer ?
#
loop_
_entity_poly.entity_id
_entity_poly.type
_entity_poly.pdbx_seq_one_letter_code
_entity_poly.pdbx_strand_id
1 'polypeptide(L)'
;MLLKNDIFPERIDLSTRAVNALHKAGYNSFSKCANITFGELLDTRNIGIKTANEIFNTFDSFRKKCNEHQLLKITLPGSFYDKRKHKYFINLLAIPVSKIKLSVRAMRVLKKTKTQSMLELVQSDAGKILQIRGCGVKTIREIGDFLKHLELQPGKRPDDGLVRDVKKHMAEREAGGILEDFSRDYPDKYDLLTKVKAVNFTVSRIKFYKDCFRAYKELGTLESVGKQRGLTRERVRQILEQGTRLGLFNYARKEPLCFSKNKIIKSFSKHLSICGVSRANGISEARLRRMLAFHKITGKELAALRLSVTRNRCMEFFRRIVAKSGHSPSSSELQKKKKTRNLYTRITVLWGSMDAFRKELRISKPAYRRIRKNL
;
A
#
# COMPACT_ATOMS: atom_id res chain seq x y z
N MET A 1 25.06 -40.29 16.39
CA MET A 1 25.26 -39.73 17.74
C MET A 1 24.28 -38.58 17.92
N LEU A 2 23.28 -38.78 18.79
CA LEU A 2 21.99 -38.10 18.82
C LEU A 2 22.09 -36.61 19.19
N LEU A 3 21.52 -35.73 18.35
CA LEU A 3 21.18 -34.35 18.70
C LEU A 3 20.16 -34.41 19.84
N LYS A 4 20.61 -34.25 21.10
CA LYS A 4 19.77 -34.32 22.32
C LYS A 4 18.62 -33.29 22.37
N ASN A 5 18.43 -32.46 21.35
CA ASN A 5 17.29 -31.57 21.19
C ASN A 5 16.90 -31.57 19.70
N ASP A 6 16.03 -32.49 19.30
CA ASP A 6 15.53 -32.57 17.93
C ASP A 6 14.78 -31.26 17.61
N ILE A 7 15.35 -30.46 16.70
CA ILE A 7 14.85 -29.13 16.37
C ILE A 7 13.55 -29.30 15.57
N PHE A 8 12.47 -28.63 15.99
CA PHE A 8 11.22 -28.66 15.22
C PHE A 8 11.37 -27.87 13.90
N PRO A 9 10.65 -28.25 12.83
CA PRO A 9 10.62 -27.52 11.55
C PRO A 9 10.24 -26.04 11.67
N GLU A 10 9.63 -25.61 12.79
CA GLU A 10 9.27 -24.20 13.05
C GLU A 10 10.48 -23.31 13.39
N ARG A 11 11.65 -23.90 13.67
CA ARG A 11 12.92 -23.17 13.89
C ARG A 11 13.73 -22.97 12.62
N ILE A 12 13.22 -23.45 11.49
CA ILE A 12 13.86 -23.42 10.19
C ILE A 12 13.08 -22.42 9.33
N ASP A 13 13.75 -21.66 8.46
CA ASP A 13 13.21 -20.57 7.64
C ASP A 13 12.23 -21.09 6.52
N LEU A 14 11.32 -22.00 6.87
CA LEU A 14 10.29 -22.57 6.02
C LEU A 14 9.01 -21.74 6.05
N SER A 15 8.30 -21.68 4.94
CA SER A 15 6.96 -21.09 4.87
C SER A 15 5.98 -21.85 5.76
N THR A 16 4.94 -21.15 6.23
CA THR A 16 3.85 -21.77 6.99
C THR A 16 3.19 -22.92 6.25
N ARG A 17 3.18 -22.87 4.91
CA ARG A 17 2.68 -23.95 4.06
C ARG A 17 3.58 -25.18 4.12
N ALA A 18 4.90 -25.00 4.04
CA ALA A 18 5.88 -26.07 4.17
C ALA A 18 5.79 -26.74 5.55
N VAL A 19 5.76 -25.95 6.63
CA VAL A 19 5.63 -26.46 8.01
C VAL A 19 4.35 -27.27 8.19
N ASN A 20 3.21 -26.73 7.78
CA ASN A 20 1.93 -27.42 7.92
C ASN A 20 1.85 -28.70 7.08
N ALA A 21 2.48 -28.72 5.91
CA ALA A 21 2.53 -29.91 5.06
C ALA A 21 3.39 -31.01 5.69
N LEU A 22 4.57 -30.67 6.22
CA LEU A 22 5.45 -31.59 6.93
C LEU A 22 4.76 -32.19 8.18
N HIS A 23 4.09 -31.36 8.99
CA HIS A 23 3.36 -31.83 10.16
C HIS A 23 2.24 -32.82 9.79
N LYS A 24 1.46 -32.53 8.74
CA LYS A 24 0.38 -33.42 8.29
C LYS A 24 0.90 -34.74 7.72
N ALA A 25 2.13 -34.75 7.23
CA ALA A 25 2.80 -35.93 6.70
C ALA A 25 3.59 -36.71 7.76
N GLY A 26 3.50 -36.32 9.04
CA GLY A 26 4.16 -37.03 10.15
C GLY A 26 5.63 -36.65 10.34
N TYR A 27 6.15 -35.68 9.58
CA TYR A 27 7.50 -35.14 9.71
C TYR A 27 7.53 -34.04 10.77
N ASN A 28 7.40 -34.45 12.02
CA ASN A 28 7.32 -33.58 13.19
C ASN A 28 8.68 -33.25 13.84
N SER A 29 9.78 -33.70 13.26
CA SER A 29 11.12 -33.41 13.78
C SER A 29 12.17 -33.29 12.66
N PHE A 30 13.24 -32.53 12.92
CA PHE A 30 14.33 -32.35 11.96
C PHE A 30 14.97 -33.66 11.58
N SER A 31 15.22 -34.56 12.54
CA SER A 31 15.85 -35.86 12.26
C SER A 31 15.03 -36.71 11.29
N LYS A 32 13.69 -36.64 11.36
CA LYS A 32 12.80 -37.29 10.39
C LYS A 32 12.81 -36.61 9.03
N CYS A 33 12.91 -35.29 8.98
CA CYS A 33 12.97 -34.53 7.73
C CYS A 33 14.34 -34.64 7.04
N ALA A 34 15.43 -34.87 7.79
CA ALA A 34 16.80 -34.80 7.29
C ALA A 34 17.13 -35.87 6.24
N ASN A 35 16.37 -36.98 6.23
CA ASN A 35 16.55 -38.09 5.31
C ASN A 35 15.51 -38.12 4.19
N ILE A 36 14.60 -37.14 4.13
CA ILE A 36 13.57 -37.12 3.08
C ILE A 36 14.18 -36.77 1.73
N THR A 37 13.87 -37.57 0.73
CA THR A 37 14.28 -37.29 -0.64
C THR A 37 13.34 -36.27 -1.29
N PHE A 38 13.80 -35.64 -2.37
CA PHE A 38 12.97 -34.72 -3.13
C PHE A 38 11.73 -35.41 -3.73
N GLY A 39 11.87 -36.69 -4.12
CA GLY A 39 10.75 -37.50 -4.62
C GLY A 39 9.67 -37.71 -3.56
N GLU A 40 10.06 -38.15 -2.37
CA GLU A 40 9.14 -38.36 -1.23
C GLU A 40 8.40 -37.07 -0.81
N LEU A 41 9.06 -35.91 -0.95
CA LEU A 41 8.42 -34.61 -0.72
C LEU A 41 7.32 -34.32 -1.75
N LEU A 42 7.50 -34.70 -3.01
CA LEU A 42 6.50 -34.49 -4.05
C LEU A 42 5.31 -35.45 -3.92
N ASP A 43 5.55 -36.66 -3.42
CA ASP A 43 4.51 -37.65 -3.17
C ASP A 43 3.66 -37.30 -1.93
N THR A 44 4.12 -36.36 -1.12
CA THR A 44 3.40 -35.88 0.06
C THR A 44 2.23 -34.97 -0.33
N ARG A 45 1.02 -35.34 0.10
CA ARG A 45 -0.21 -34.57 -0.18
C ARG A 45 -0.08 -33.10 0.25
N ASN A 46 -0.39 -32.19 -0.68
CA ASN A 46 -0.32 -30.72 -0.55
C ASN A 46 1.07 -30.08 -0.62
N ILE A 47 2.13 -30.85 -0.92
CA ILE A 47 3.44 -30.31 -1.27
C ILE A 47 3.53 -30.22 -2.79
N GLY A 48 3.64 -29.00 -3.33
CA GLY A 48 3.94 -28.78 -4.75
C GLY A 48 5.43 -28.52 -4.96
N ILE A 49 5.89 -28.56 -6.22
CA ILE A 49 7.30 -28.38 -6.62
C ILE A 49 7.98 -27.18 -5.92
N LYS A 50 7.30 -26.04 -5.78
CA LYS A 50 7.87 -24.87 -5.10
C LYS A 50 8.10 -25.10 -3.61
N THR A 51 7.16 -25.77 -2.95
CA THR A 51 7.25 -26.09 -1.52
C THR A 51 8.28 -27.20 -1.28
N ALA A 52 8.35 -28.20 -2.16
CA ALA A 52 9.40 -29.23 -2.11
C ALA A 52 10.80 -28.61 -2.26
N ASN A 53 10.99 -27.70 -3.22
CA ASN A 53 12.26 -26.97 -3.40
C ASN A 53 12.62 -26.09 -2.20
N GLU A 54 11.63 -25.40 -1.64
CA GLU A 54 11.83 -24.61 -0.43
C GLU A 54 12.32 -25.49 0.73
N ILE A 55 11.65 -26.61 0.97
CA ILE A 55 12.02 -27.58 1.99
C ILE A 55 13.44 -28.09 1.72
N PHE A 56 13.66 -28.69 0.56
CA PHE A 56 14.92 -29.33 0.19
C PHE A 56 16.13 -28.38 0.27
N ASN A 57 16.03 -27.18 -0.32
CA ASN A 57 17.14 -26.21 -0.28
C ASN A 57 17.47 -25.74 1.13
N THR A 58 16.43 -25.61 1.97
CA THR A 58 16.62 -25.18 3.35
C THR A 58 17.31 -26.29 4.15
N PHE A 59 16.87 -27.54 4.02
CA PHE A 59 17.52 -28.68 4.68
C PHE A 59 18.95 -28.91 4.17
N ASP A 60 19.21 -28.79 2.87
CA ASP A 60 20.56 -28.91 2.29
C ASP A 60 21.51 -27.81 2.82
N SER A 61 21.01 -26.57 2.91
CA SER A 61 21.77 -25.45 3.51
C SER A 61 22.08 -25.69 4.98
N PHE A 62 21.16 -26.31 5.74
CA PHE A 62 21.40 -26.69 7.13
C PHE A 62 22.41 -27.83 7.25
N ARG A 63 22.33 -28.86 6.38
CA ARG A 63 23.26 -29.99 6.34
C ARG A 63 24.70 -29.51 6.11
N LYS A 64 24.88 -28.59 5.15
CA LYS A 64 26.19 -27.96 4.86
C LYS A 64 26.75 -27.20 6.08
N LYS A 65 25.91 -26.40 6.76
CA LYS A 65 26.31 -25.68 7.99
C LYS A 65 26.65 -26.62 9.15
N CYS A 66 25.92 -27.72 9.32
CA CYS A 66 26.20 -28.70 10.36
C CYS A 66 27.54 -29.41 10.12
N ASN A 67 27.87 -29.70 8.86
CA ASN A 67 29.17 -30.28 8.49
C ASN A 67 30.32 -29.27 8.71
N GLU A 68 30.13 -27.98 8.41
CA GLU A 68 31.10 -26.92 8.72
C GLU A 68 31.29 -26.71 10.25
N HIS A 69 30.21 -26.77 11.03
CA HIS A 69 30.28 -26.67 12.49
C HIS A 69 30.96 -27.86 13.17
N GLN A 70 31.10 -29.00 12.49
CA GLN A 70 31.83 -30.15 12.99
C GLN A 70 33.36 -29.96 12.92
N LEU A 71 33.84 -29.14 11.97
CA LEU A 71 35.25 -28.73 11.83
C LEU A 71 35.65 -27.60 12.80
N LEU A 72 34.70 -26.82 13.31
CA LEU A 72 34.92 -25.66 14.18
C LEU A 72 34.85 -25.95 15.69
N LYS A 73 34.77 -27.22 16.11
CA LYS A 73 34.76 -27.61 17.53
C LYS A 73 36.14 -27.64 18.20
N ILE A 74 37.19 -27.15 17.55
CA ILE A 74 38.52 -26.95 18.13
C ILE A 74 38.76 -25.44 18.31
N THR A 75 38.04 -24.78 19.22
CA THR A 75 38.56 -23.55 19.85
C THR A 75 37.86 -23.29 21.19
N LEU A 76 38.67 -23.18 22.23
CA LEU A 76 38.34 -22.94 23.64
C LEU A 76 37.71 -21.54 23.90
N PRO A 77 37.15 -21.27 25.10
CA PRO A 77 36.24 -20.17 25.38
C PRO A 77 36.98 -18.83 25.51
N GLY A 78 36.85 -17.97 24.50
CA GLY A 78 37.27 -16.56 24.59
C GLY A 78 36.19 -15.71 25.26
N SER A 79 36.57 -14.84 26.20
CA SER A 79 35.66 -13.98 26.95
C SER A 79 34.78 -13.12 26.04
N PHE A 80 33.51 -13.00 26.41
CA PHE A 80 32.48 -12.21 25.71
C PHE A 80 32.80 -10.71 25.57
N TYR A 81 33.70 -10.20 26.41
CA TYR A 81 33.99 -8.78 26.54
C TYR A 81 35.48 -8.50 26.41
N ASP A 82 35.82 -7.45 25.66
CA ASP A 82 37.14 -6.84 25.70
C ASP A 82 37.23 -6.00 26.98
N LYS A 83 38.13 -6.37 27.90
CA LYS A 83 38.37 -5.63 29.15
C LYS A 83 38.68 -4.14 28.90
N ARG A 84 39.22 -3.79 27.73
CA ARG A 84 39.50 -2.39 27.36
C ARG A 84 38.23 -1.57 27.14
N LYS A 85 37.10 -2.22 26.84
CA LYS A 85 35.78 -1.61 26.62
C LYS A 85 34.85 -1.75 27.83
N HIS A 86 35.38 -2.04 29.02
CA HIS A 86 34.57 -2.30 30.22
C HIS A 86 33.61 -1.14 30.53
N LYS A 87 34.10 0.10 30.55
CA LYS A 87 33.28 1.30 30.77
C LYS A 87 32.18 1.46 29.72
N TYR A 88 32.48 1.18 28.45
CA TYR A 88 31.49 1.21 27.36
C TYR A 88 30.34 0.23 27.63
N PHE A 89 30.66 -1.02 27.97
CA PHE A 89 29.64 -2.03 28.23
C PHE A 89 28.84 -1.76 29.51
N ILE A 90 29.46 -1.21 30.56
CA ILE A 90 28.72 -0.78 31.77
C ILE A 90 27.63 0.22 31.38
N ASN A 91 28.03 1.31 30.71
CA ASN A 91 27.10 2.37 30.33
C ASN A 91 26.03 1.86 29.35
N LEU A 92 26.42 1.02 28.37
CA LEU A 92 25.51 0.48 27.36
C LEU A 92 24.48 -0.50 27.95
N LEU A 93 24.92 -1.45 28.77
CA LEU A 93 24.06 -2.51 29.30
C LEU A 93 23.10 -1.98 30.39
N ALA A 94 23.45 -0.87 31.02
CA ALA A 94 22.60 -0.16 31.97
C ALA A 94 21.44 0.62 31.30
N ILE A 95 21.48 0.84 29.98
CA ILE A 95 20.45 1.62 29.27
C ILE A 95 19.09 0.91 29.37
N PRO A 96 18.01 1.61 29.77
CA PRO A 96 16.67 1.05 29.76
C PRO A 96 16.18 0.76 28.34
N VAL A 97 15.54 -0.38 28.15
CA VAL A 97 14.91 -0.76 26.87
C VAL A 97 13.83 0.25 26.45
N SER A 98 13.21 0.95 27.40
CA SER A 98 12.23 2.01 27.09
C SER A 98 12.82 3.21 26.35
N LYS A 99 14.14 3.40 26.41
CA LYS A 99 14.86 4.52 25.79
C LYS A 99 15.40 4.20 24.39
N ILE A 100 15.49 2.93 24.01
CA ILE A 100 15.92 2.52 22.67
C ILE A 100 14.75 2.57 21.67
N LYS A 101 15.04 2.88 20.41
CA LYS A 101 14.02 2.88 19.34
C LYS A 101 14.06 1.59 18.54
N LEU A 102 13.27 0.59 18.94
CA LEU A 102 12.96 -0.57 18.11
C LEU A 102 11.56 -0.43 17.46
N SER A 103 11.19 -1.35 16.56
CA SER A 103 9.83 -1.39 16.02
C SER A 103 8.79 -1.54 17.11
N VAL A 104 7.57 -1.07 16.82
CA VAL A 104 6.41 -1.19 17.73
C VAL A 104 6.18 -2.65 18.13
N ARG A 105 6.47 -3.62 17.24
CA ARG A 105 6.32 -5.05 17.55
C ARG A 105 7.41 -5.53 18.51
N ALA A 106 8.67 -5.21 18.24
CA ALA A 106 9.77 -5.53 19.14
C ALA A 106 9.53 -4.95 20.53
N MET A 107 9.20 -3.66 20.62
CA MET A 107 8.90 -3.00 21.89
C MET A 107 7.73 -3.64 22.65
N ARG A 108 6.67 -4.07 21.96
CA ARG A 108 5.56 -4.78 22.61
C ARG A 108 5.97 -6.16 23.13
N VAL A 109 6.84 -6.87 22.41
CA VAL A 109 7.37 -8.17 22.85
C VAL A 109 8.23 -7.98 24.11
N LEU A 110 9.14 -7.00 24.11
CA LEU A 110 10.02 -6.72 25.25
C LEU A 110 9.25 -6.24 26.50
N LYS A 111 8.15 -5.51 26.31
CA LYS A 111 7.25 -5.17 27.42
C LYS A 111 6.57 -6.40 28.02
N LYS A 112 6.19 -7.39 27.21
CA LYS A 112 5.56 -8.63 27.68
C LYS A 112 6.54 -9.53 28.45
N THR A 113 7.82 -9.56 28.06
CA THR A 113 8.88 -10.26 28.80
C THR A 113 9.29 -9.54 30.09
N LYS A 114 8.74 -8.33 30.33
CA LYS A 114 9.18 -7.44 31.42
C LYS A 114 10.67 -7.11 31.36
N THR A 115 11.25 -7.08 30.16
CA THR A 115 12.66 -6.72 29.97
C THR A 115 12.82 -5.21 30.14
N GLN A 116 13.55 -4.80 31.18
CA GLN A 116 13.72 -3.39 31.56
C GLN A 116 15.01 -2.79 31.03
N SER A 117 16.09 -3.58 30.94
CA SER A 117 17.43 -3.10 30.59
C SER A 117 18.06 -3.84 29.41
N MET A 118 19.07 -3.22 28.80
CA MET A 118 19.88 -3.86 27.75
C MET A 118 20.59 -5.12 28.25
N LEU A 119 21.01 -5.15 29.52
CA LEU A 119 21.56 -6.34 30.17
C LEU A 119 20.61 -7.54 30.08
N GLU A 120 19.35 -7.35 30.52
CA GLU A 120 18.33 -8.40 30.48
C GLU A 120 18.00 -8.83 29.05
N LEU A 121 18.00 -7.88 28.11
CA LEU A 121 17.79 -8.16 26.69
C LEU A 121 18.88 -9.07 26.11
N VAL A 122 20.15 -8.80 26.42
CA VAL A 122 21.30 -9.60 25.97
C VAL A 122 21.26 -11.01 26.57
N GLN A 123 20.89 -11.13 27.85
CA GLN A 123 20.78 -12.41 28.54
C GLN A 123 19.55 -13.24 28.10
N SER A 124 18.59 -12.62 27.41
CA SER A 124 17.38 -13.30 26.97
C SER A 124 17.67 -14.27 25.83
N ASP A 125 17.14 -15.48 25.96
CA ASP A 125 17.21 -16.49 24.90
C ASP A 125 16.24 -16.17 23.76
N ALA A 126 16.74 -16.17 22.52
CA ALA A 126 15.95 -15.91 21.33
C ALA A 126 14.81 -16.94 21.17
N GLY A 127 15.02 -18.20 21.57
CA GLY A 127 14.01 -19.24 21.55
C GLY A 127 12.82 -18.91 22.45
N LYS A 128 13.08 -18.49 23.69
CA LYS A 128 12.05 -18.04 24.64
C LYS A 128 11.30 -16.80 24.13
N ILE A 129 11.98 -15.85 23.52
CA ILE A 129 11.34 -14.66 22.94
C ILE A 129 10.39 -15.04 21.78
N LEU A 130 10.74 -16.05 20.97
CA LEU A 130 9.93 -16.50 19.83
C LEU A 130 8.59 -17.11 20.26
N GLN A 131 8.55 -17.77 21.42
CA GLN A 131 7.34 -18.40 21.95
C GLN A 131 6.26 -17.38 22.37
N ILE A 132 6.63 -16.09 22.48
CA ILE A 132 5.71 -15.05 22.91
C ILE A 132 4.72 -14.73 21.80
N ARG A 133 3.43 -14.82 22.12
CA ARG A 133 2.35 -14.48 21.18
C ARG A 133 2.52 -13.08 20.58
N GLY A 134 2.67 -13.02 19.26
CA GLY A 134 2.88 -11.81 18.48
C GLY A 134 4.35 -11.47 18.21
N CYS A 135 5.29 -12.25 18.75
CA CYS A 135 6.66 -12.28 18.30
C CYS A 135 6.75 -13.16 17.05
N GLY A 136 7.43 -12.67 16.01
CA GLY A 136 7.72 -13.46 14.82
C GLY A 136 9.20 -13.38 14.48
N VAL A 137 9.65 -14.24 13.57
CA VAL A 137 11.06 -14.34 13.14
C VAL A 137 11.67 -12.97 12.79
N LYS A 138 10.89 -12.10 12.14
CA LYS A 138 11.34 -10.75 11.78
C LYS A 138 11.64 -9.87 13.00
N THR A 139 10.86 -9.98 14.06
CA THR A 139 11.07 -9.22 15.30
C THR A 139 12.35 -9.67 15.98
N ILE A 140 12.63 -10.98 15.99
CA ILE A 140 13.87 -11.52 16.56
C ILE A 140 15.07 -11.09 15.73
N ARG A 141 14.97 -11.17 14.40
CA ARG A 141 16.01 -10.70 13.49
C ARG A 141 16.31 -9.22 13.71
N GLU A 142 15.27 -8.39 13.85
CA GLU A 142 15.43 -6.97 14.17
C GLU A 142 16.18 -6.74 15.49
N ILE A 143 15.80 -7.46 16.57
CA ILE A 143 16.48 -7.36 17.86
C ILE A 143 17.94 -7.84 17.74
N GLY A 144 18.18 -8.96 17.07
CA GLY A 144 19.52 -9.51 16.87
C GLY A 144 20.42 -8.60 16.04
N ASP A 145 19.88 -8.05 14.95
CA ASP A 145 20.59 -7.07 14.12
C ASP A 145 20.93 -5.83 14.94
N PHE A 146 19.98 -5.29 15.71
CA PHE A 146 20.21 -4.15 16.60
C PHE A 146 21.35 -4.42 17.60
N LEU A 147 21.31 -5.55 18.30
CA LEU A 147 22.37 -5.94 19.24
C LEU A 147 23.73 -6.07 18.55
N LYS A 148 23.76 -6.64 17.34
CA LYS A 148 25.00 -6.81 16.56
C LYS A 148 25.67 -5.47 16.23
N HIS A 149 24.92 -4.42 15.93
CA HIS A 149 25.49 -3.08 15.66
C HIS A 149 26.11 -2.44 16.91
N LEU A 150 25.65 -2.88 18.10
CA LEU A 150 26.17 -2.48 19.40
C LEU A 150 27.27 -3.43 19.91
N GLU A 151 27.79 -4.31 19.04
CA GLU A 151 28.83 -5.30 19.38
C GLU A 151 28.35 -6.32 20.44
N LEU A 152 27.03 -6.52 20.55
CA LEU A 152 26.38 -7.46 21.46
C LEU A 152 25.84 -8.67 20.69
N GLN A 153 25.63 -9.78 21.40
CA GLN A 153 25.01 -10.99 20.85
C GLN A 153 23.93 -11.51 21.80
N PRO A 154 22.72 -11.82 21.29
CA PRO A 154 21.64 -12.37 22.11
C PRO A 154 22.00 -13.75 22.67
N GLY A 155 21.58 -14.02 23.90
CA GLY A 155 21.79 -15.30 24.59
C GLY A 155 23.18 -15.50 25.18
N LYS A 156 24.13 -14.57 24.96
CA LYS A 156 25.44 -14.62 25.62
C LYS A 156 25.36 -13.93 26.98
N ARG A 157 25.76 -14.64 28.03
CA ARG A 157 25.84 -14.05 29.37
C ARG A 157 27.16 -13.26 29.52
N PRO A 158 27.10 -11.99 29.95
CA PRO A 158 28.29 -11.27 30.36
C PRO A 158 28.93 -11.91 31.60
N ASP A 159 30.21 -11.64 31.83
CA ASP A 159 30.92 -12.06 33.04
C ASP A 159 30.31 -11.46 34.31
N ASP A 160 30.36 -12.20 35.42
CA ASP A 160 29.73 -11.81 36.68
C ASP A 160 30.29 -10.51 37.27
N GLY A 161 31.56 -10.17 37.00
CA GLY A 161 32.14 -8.88 37.36
C GLY A 161 31.43 -7.72 36.66
N LEU A 162 31.29 -7.82 35.33
CA LEU A 162 30.59 -6.81 34.53
C LEU A 162 29.11 -6.70 34.93
N VAL A 163 28.45 -7.82 35.22
CA VAL A 163 27.05 -7.82 35.69
C VAL A 163 26.91 -7.06 37.01
N ARG A 164 27.83 -7.27 37.97
CA ARG A 164 27.84 -6.54 39.24
C ARG A 164 28.04 -5.04 39.03
N ASP A 165 29.01 -4.67 38.19
CA ASP A 165 29.31 -3.26 37.90
C ASP A 165 28.14 -2.55 37.21
N VAL A 166 27.48 -3.21 36.25
CA VAL A 166 26.26 -2.69 35.59
C VAL A 166 25.16 -2.46 36.61
N LYS A 167 24.90 -3.44 37.50
CA LYS A 167 23.87 -3.31 38.53
C LYS A 167 24.17 -2.18 39.52
N LYS A 168 25.44 -2.05 39.94
CA LYS A 168 25.89 -0.93 40.77
C LYS A 168 25.65 0.40 40.07
N HIS A 169 26.05 0.51 38.81
CA HIS A 169 25.85 1.71 38.00
C HIS A 169 24.36 2.07 37.83
N MET A 170 23.49 1.07 37.64
CA MET A 170 22.04 1.27 37.58
C MET A 170 21.41 1.70 38.92
N ALA A 171 22.01 1.34 40.05
CA ALA A 171 21.54 1.73 41.38
C ALA A 171 21.99 3.15 41.76
N GLU A 172 23.18 3.56 41.32
CA GLU A 172 23.78 4.86 41.62
C GLU A 172 23.25 6.01 40.74
N ARG A 173 22.58 5.69 39.63
CA ARG A 173 22.17 6.67 38.61
C ARG A 173 20.70 6.53 38.25
N GLU A 174 20.04 7.67 38.07
CA GLU A 174 18.72 7.69 37.46
C GLU A 174 18.78 7.32 35.97
N ALA A 175 17.71 6.67 35.48
CA ALA A 175 17.59 6.20 34.11
C ALA A 175 17.76 7.29 33.03
N GLY A 176 17.52 8.56 33.35
CA GLY A 176 17.76 9.71 32.47
C GLY A 176 19.25 9.99 32.28
N GLY A 177 19.99 10.06 33.39
CA GLY A 177 21.43 10.38 33.38
C GLY A 177 22.29 9.32 32.68
N ILE A 178 21.91 8.04 32.76
CA ILE A 178 22.65 6.95 32.09
C ILE A 178 22.70 7.16 30.57
N LEU A 179 21.59 7.59 29.97
CA LEU A 179 21.51 7.78 28.53
C LEU A 179 22.26 9.04 28.07
N GLU A 180 22.21 10.10 28.87
CA GLU A 180 22.92 11.36 28.61
C GLU A 180 24.44 11.16 28.70
N ASP A 181 24.91 10.44 29.72
CA ASP A 181 26.32 10.07 29.87
C ASP A 181 26.79 9.20 28.69
N PHE A 182 25.95 8.25 28.24
CA PHE A 182 26.26 7.44 27.06
C PHE A 182 26.31 8.28 25.77
N SER A 183 25.40 9.24 25.61
CA SER A 183 25.39 10.17 24.47
C SER A 183 26.64 11.03 24.41
N ARG A 184 27.16 11.47 25.57
CA ARG A 184 28.38 12.29 25.65
C ARG A 184 29.62 11.46 25.32
N ASP A 185 29.73 10.26 25.88
CA ASP A 185 30.93 9.44 25.76
C ASP A 185 30.97 8.68 24.41
N TYR A 186 29.81 8.37 23.79
CA TYR A 186 29.71 7.55 22.57
C TYR A 186 28.64 8.06 21.58
N PRO A 187 28.81 9.28 21.01
CA PRO A 187 27.80 9.92 20.16
C PRO A 187 27.40 9.09 18.93
N ASP A 188 28.38 8.45 18.27
CA ASP A 188 28.12 7.61 17.08
C ASP A 188 27.24 6.40 17.40
N LYS A 189 27.44 5.81 18.58
CA LYS A 189 26.65 4.65 19.04
C LYS A 189 25.29 5.10 19.59
N TYR A 190 25.20 6.29 20.17
CA TYR A 190 23.93 6.86 20.64
C TYR A 190 22.93 7.10 19.49
N ASP A 191 23.43 7.54 18.33
CA ASP A 191 22.61 7.65 17.12
C ASP A 191 22.00 6.29 16.71
N LEU A 192 22.74 5.20 16.91
CA LEU A 192 22.24 3.84 16.72
C LEU A 192 21.24 3.40 17.79
N LEU A 193 21.07 4.10 18.91
CA LEU A 193 20.02 3.80 19.90
C LEU A 193 18.73 4.57 19.58
N THR A 194 18.86 5.77 19.02
CA THR A 194 17.78 6.75 18.91
C THR A 194 17.26 7.00 17.49
N LYS A 195 18.02 6.64 16.45
CA LYS A 195 17.67 6.91 15.03
C LYS A 195 17.37 5.65 14.21
N VAL A 196 17.14 4.50 14.84
CA VAL A 196 16.89 3.18 14.19
C VAL A 196 15.53 3.06 13.49
N LYS A 197 15.01 4.14 12.89
CA LYS A 197 14.23 3.99 11.65
C LYS A 197 15.14 3.73 10.45
N ALA A 198 16.46 3.88 10.61
CA ALA A 198 17.48 3.45 9.68
C ALA A 198 17.80 1.94 9.78
N VAL A 199 16.84 1.08 10.15
CA VAL A 199 17.02 -0.38 10.01
C VAL A 199 17.19 -0.68 8.53
N ASN A 200 18.47 -0.78 8.14
CA ASN A 200 19.00 -1.53 7.03
C ASN A 200 17.94 -1.85 5.98
N PHE A 201 17.70 -0.89 5.09
CA PHE A 201 17.25 -1.26 3.75
C PHE A 201 18.35 -2.13 3.18
N THR A 202 18.19 -3.46 3.32
CA THR A 202 19.10 -4.40 2.69
C THR A 202 19.22 -4.02 1.22
N VAL A 203 20.42 -4.14 0.66
CA VAL A 203 20.67 -3.82 -0.76
C VAL A 203 19.63 -4.49 -1.67
N SER A 204 19.21 -5.71 -1.30
CA SER A 204 18.12 -6.47 -1.96
C SER A 204 16.78 -5.73 -1.97
N ARG A 205 16.42 -5.01 -0.90
CA ARG A 205 15.17 -4.25 -0.79
C ARG A 205 15.21 -2.97 -1.62
N ILE A 206 16.35 -2.28 -1.67
CA ILE A 206 16.55 -1.13 -2.56
C ILE A 206 16.44 -1.58 -4.02
N LYS A 207 17.13 -2.67 -4.37
CA LYS A 207 17.04 -3.31 -5.69
C LYS A 207 15.59 -3.65 -6.04
N PHE A 208 14.87 -4.30 -5.13
CA PHE A 208 13.46 -4.64 -5.31
C PHE A 208 12.57 -3.42 -5.60
N TYR A 209 12.82 -2.28 -4.95
CA TYR A 209 12.04 -1.06 -5.17
C TYR A 209 12.33 -0.47 -6.55
N LYS A 210 13.62 -0.38 -6.92
CA LYS A 210 14.04 0.09 -8.25
C LYS A 210 13.51 -0.80 -9.36
N ASP A 211 13.53 -2.12 -9.16
CA ASP A 211 13.03 -3.09 -10.12
C ASP A 211 11.50 -2.98 -10.30
N CYS A 212 10.74 -2.79 -9.21
CA CYS A 212 9.30 -2.49 -9.28
C CYS A 212 9.03 -1.21 -10.07
N PHE A 213 9.84 -0.17 -9.88
CA PHE A 213 9.69 1.10 -10.61
C PHE A 213 10.04 0.97 -12.09
N ARG A 214 11.10 0.21 -12.43
CA ARG A 214 11.46 -0.10 -13.82
C ARG A 214 10.33 -0.83 -14.55
N ALA A 215 9.79 -1.89 -13.92
CA ALA A 215 8.64 -2.60 -14.47
C ALA A 215 7.42 -1.69 -14.64
N TYR A 216 7.19 -0.74 -13.73
CA TYR A 216 6.12 0.25 -13.88
C TYR A 216 6.34 1.20 -15.07
N LYS A 217 7.58 1.61 -15.34
CA LYS A 217 7.93 2.43 -16.50
C LYS A 217 7.70 1.68 -17.81
N GLU A 218 8.03 0.40 -17.85
CA GLU A 218 7.86 -0.47 -19.02
C GLU A 218 6.38 -0.83 -19.26
N LEU A 219 5.66 -1.27 -18.22
CA LEU A 219 4.29 -1.78 -18.35
C LEU A 219 3.20 -0.70 -18.24
N GLY A 220 3.54 0.49 -17.74
CA GLY A 220 2.67 1.67 -17.66
C GLY A 220 1.52 1.62 -16.65
N THR A 221 1.17 0.45 -16.09
CA THR A 221 0.09 0.29 -15.12
C THR A 221 0.52 -0.49 -13.88
N LEU A 222 -0.02 -0.10 -12.71
CA LEU A 222 0.23 -0.78 -11.44
C LEU A 222 -0.27 -2.24 -11.42
N GLU A 223 -1.32 -2.53 -12.20
CA GLU A 223 -1.94 -3.85 -12.25
C GLU A 223 -1.09 -4.84 -13.06
N SER A 224 -0.55 -4.39 -14.20
CA SER A 224 0.39 -5.19 -15.00
C SER A 224 1.65 -5.54 -14.20
N VAL A 225 2.22 -4.58 -13.48
CA VAL A 225 3.37 -4.82 -12.59
C VAL A 225 3.01 -5.81 -11.48
N GLY A 226 1.81 -5.68 -10.92
CA GLY A 226 1.29 -6.61 -9.91
C GLY A 226 1.25 -8.05 -10.43
N LYS A 227 0.66 -8.27 -11.61
CA LYS A 227 0.60 -9.59 -12.25
C LYS A 227 2.00 -10.16 -12.53
N GLN A 228 2.90 -9.35 -13.09
CA GLN A 228 4.27 -9.78 -13.40
C GLN A 228 5.06 -10.18 -12.13
N ARG A 229 4.84 -9.47 -11.01
CA ARG A 229 5.62 -9.63 -9.77
C ARG A 229 4.92 -10.47 -8.71
N GLY A 230 3.71 -10.98 -8.98
CA GLY A 230 2.90 -11.69 -7.98
C GLY A 230 2.47 -10.80 -6.80
N LEU A 231 2.21 -9.51 -7.07
CA LEU A 231 1.79 -8.51 -6.07
C LEU A 231 0.40 -7.98 -6.40
N THR A 232 -0.34 -7.53 -5.38
CA THR A 232 -1.58 -6.77 -5.62
C THR A 232 -1.25 -5.39 -6.16
N ARG A 233 -2.16 -4.81 -6.96
CA ARG A 233 -2.06 -3.43 -7.47
C ARG A 233 -1.75 -2.43 -6.34
N GLU A 234 -2.45 -2.57 -5.23
CA GLU A 234 -2.29 -1.71 -4.05
C GLU A 234 -0.92 -1.89 -3.40
N ARG A 235 -0.39 -3.11 -3.39
CA ARG A 235 0.96 -3.36 -2.88
C ARG A 235 2.03 -2.72 -3.74
N VAL A 236 1.90 -2.79 -5.06
CA VAL A 236 2.80 -2.09 -5.99
C VAL A 236 2.76 -0.58 -5.73
N ARG A 237 1.56 0.00 -5.58
CA ARG A 237 1.40 1.42 -5.23
C ARG A 237 2.19 1.80 -3.98
N GLN A 238 2.02 1.05 -2.89
CA GLN A 238 2.71 1.29 -1.62
C GLN A 238 4.23 1.20 -1.77
N ILE A 239 4.74 0.25 -2.56
CA ILE A 239 6.18 0.11 -2.83
C ILE A 239 6.71 1.34 -3.56
N LEU A 240 6.00 1.82 -4.58
CA LEU A 240 6.43 2.99 -5.35
C LEU A 240 6.38 4.27 -4.51
N GLU A 241 5.31 4.48 -3.74
CA GLU A 241 5.22 5.64 -2.83
C GLU A 241 6.30 5.60 -1.75
N GLN A 242 6.57 4.42 -1.20
CA GLN A 242 7.64 4.25 -0.25
C GLN A 242 9.00 4.54 -0.90
N GLY A 243 9.24 4.09 -2.12
CA GLY A 243 10.47 4.37 -2.86
C GLY A 243 10.67 5.86 -3.16
N THR A 244 9.60 6.60 -3.51
CA THR A 244 9.64 8.06 -3.64
C THR A 244 9.98 8.74 -2.34
N ARG A 245 9.33 8.34 -1.24
CA ARG A 245 9.61 8.90 0.09
C ARG A 245 11.06 8.69 0.53
N LEU A 246 11.67 7.60 0.07
CA LEU A 246 13.07 7.28 0.34
C LEU A 246 14.04 7.94 -0.64
N GLY A 247 13.56 8.73 -1.60
CA GLY A 247 14.41 9.39 -2.61
C GLY A 247 15.04 8.43 -3.63
N LEU A 248 14.55 7.18 -3.74
CA LEU A 248 15.14 6.19 -4.65
C LEU A 248 14.79 6.46 -6.13
N PHE A 249 13.64 7.07 -6.38
CA PHE A 249 13.11 7.45 -7.68
C PHE A 249 11.91 8.40 -7.50
N ASN A 250 11.45 9.03 -8.57
CA ASN A 250 10.24 9.84 -8.54
C ASN A 250 9.05 9.09 -9.18
N TYR A 251 8.20 8.52 -8.34
CA TYR A 251 6.88 8.05 -8.76
C TYR A 251 5.85 9.16 -8.54
N ALA A 252 5.53 9.88 -9.61
CA ALA A 252 4.39 10.78 -9.66
C ALA A 252 3.13 9.93 -9.81
N ARG A 253 2.25 10.00 -8.81
CA ARG A 253 0.91 9.44 -8.92
C ARG A 253 0.27 10.10 -10.14
N LYS A 254 -0.08 9.32 -11.17
CA LYS A 254 -1.01 9.81 -12.18
C LYS A 254 -2.31 10.07 -11.45
N GLU A 255 -2.53 11.31 -11.04
CA GLU A 255 -3.81 11.70 -10.47
C GLU A 255 -4.87 11.29 -11.49
N PRO A 256 -5.96 10.63 -11.05
CA PRO A 256 -7.09 10.49 -11.93
C PRO A 256 -7.52 11.90 -12.29
N LEU A 257 -7.25 12.35 -13.54
CA LEU A 257 -7.70 13.66 -14.03
C LEU A 257 -9.18 13.80 -13.66
N CYS A 258 -9.46 14.54 -12.60
CA CYS A 258 -10.78 14.73 -12.08
C CYS A 258 -11.23 16.06 -12.68
N PHE A 259 -11.98 15.99 -13.79
CA PHE A 259 -12.74 17.15 -14.18
C PHE A 259 -13.73 17.46 -13.07
N SER A 260 -13.80 18.73 -12.69
CA SER A 260 -14.83 19.18 -11.76
C SER A 260 -16.22 18.88 -12.34
N LYS A 261 -17.19 18.63 -11.45
CA LYS A 261 -18.59 18.42 -11.82
C LYS A 261 -19.09 19.51 -12.78
N ASN A 262 -18.74 20.77 -12.50
CA ASN A 262 -19.12 21.92 -13.31
C ASN A 262 -18.55 21.88 -14.73
N LYS A 263 -17.28 21.45 -14.89
CA LYS A 263 -16.68 21.30 -16.23
C LYS A 263 -17.41 20.23 -17.05
N ILE A 264 -17.75 19.09 -16.43
CA ILE A 264 -18.50 18.02 -17.11
C ILE A 264 -19.88 18.53 -17.54
N ILE A 265 -20.61 19.19 -16.65
CA ILE A 265 -21.94 19.76 -16.94
C ILE A 265 -21.85 20.81 -18.06
N LYS A 266 -20.85 21.69 -18.03
CA LYS A 266 -20.62 22.72 -19.06
C LYS A 266 -20.27 22.12 -20.42
N SER A 267 -19.47 21.06 -20.46
CA SER A 267 -19.20 20.33 -21.72
C SER A 267 -20.46 19.61 -22.20
N PHE A 268 -21.24 19.02 -21.29
CA PHE A 268 -22.46 18.32 -21.64
C PHE A 268 -23.53 19.25 -22.18
N SER A 269 -23.68 20.47 -21.64
CA SER A 269 -24.63 21.46 -22.18
C SER A 269 -24.27 21.90 -23.61
N LYS A 270 -22.98 21.85 -23.98
CA LYS A 270 -22.55 22.12 -25.36
C LYS A 270 -22.84 20.96 -26.32
N HIS A 271 -22.45 19.74 -25.95
CA HIS A 271 -22.46 18.59 -26.87
C HIS A 271 -23.66 17.64 -26.74
N LEU A 272 -24.42 17.75 -25.65
CA LEU A 272 -25.67 17.00 -25.33
C LEU A 272 -25.57 15.46 -25.38
N SER A 273 -24.37 14.91 -25.55
CA SER A 273 -24.10 13.48 -25.68
C SER A 273 -22.82 13.11 -24.96
N ILE A 274 -22.78 11.88 -24.40
CA ILE A 274 -21.60 11.35 -23.70
C ILE A 274 -20.41 11.25 -24.68
N CYS A 275 -20.65 10.75 -25.88
CA CYS A 275 -19.64 10.64 -26.93
C CYS A 275 -19.08 12.01 -27.33
N GLY A 276 -19.94 13.02 -27.52
CA GLY A 276 -19.49 14.38 -27.84
C GLY A 276 -18.66 15.02 -26.73
N VAL A 277 -19.05 14.83 -25.46
CA VAL A 277 -18.26 15.29 -24.30
C VAL A 277 -16.92 14.58 -24.19
N SER A 278 -16.90 13.27 -24.46
CA SER A 278 -15.70 12.44 -24.46
C SER A 278 -14.68 12.94 -25.49
N ARG A 279 -15.10 13.15 -26.74
CA ARG A 279 -14.24 13.70 -27.81
C ARG A 279 -13.75 15.10 -27.48
N ALA A 280 -14.64 15.99 -27.03
CA ALA A 280 -14.31 17.38 -26.72
C ALA A 280 -13.29 17.53 -25.57
N ASN A 281 -13.20 16.54 -24.67
CA ASN A 281 -12.28 16.55 -23.54
C ASN A 281 -11.10 15.58 -23.71
N GLY A 282 -10.96 14.90 -24.87
CA GLY A 282 -9.88 13.95 -25.11
C GLY A 282 -9.85 12.78 -24.11
N ILE A 283 -11.00 12.33 -23.63
CA ILE A 283 -11.11 11.20 -22.69
C ILE A 283 -11.96 10.08 -23.28
N SER A 284 -11.68 8.82 -22.91
CA SER A 284 -12.53 7.70 -23.31
C SER A 284 -13.91 7.75 -22.66
N GLU A 285 -14.92 7.21 -23.33
CA GLU A 285 -16.29 7.16 -22.80
C GLU A 285 -16.39 6.37 -21.49
N ALA A 286 -15.66 5.25 -21.38
CA ALA A 286 -15.60 4.47 -20.15
C ALA A 286 -15.06 5.30 -18.97
N ARG A 287 -14.05 6.15 -19.23
CA ARG A 287 -13.52 7.06 -18.22
C ARG A 287 -14.54 8.12 -17.84
N LEU A 288 -15.21 8.74 -18.82
CA LEU A 288 -16.26 9.72 -18.56
C LEU A 288 -17.41 9.13 -17.73
N ARG A 289 -17.85 7.89 -18.03
CA ARG A 289 -18.89 7.20 -17.25
C ARG A 289 -18.48 6.99 -15.79
N ARG A 290 -17.23 6.59 -15.53
CA ARG A 290 -16.70 6.51 -14.15
C ARG A 290 -16.70 7.87 -13.45
N MET A 291 -16.42 8.95 -14.17
CA MET A 291 -16.44 10.31 -13.61
C MET A 291 -17.86 10.78 -13.30
N LEU A 292 -18.83 10.46 -14.16
CA LEU A 292 -20.25 10.72 -13.90
C LEU A 292 -20.70 9.99 -12.63
N ALA A 293 -20.33 8.71 -12.49
CA ALA A 293 -20.62 7.93 -11.29
C ALA A 293 -19.96 8.51 -10.03
N PHE A 294 -18.69 8.92 -10.13
CA PHE A 294 -17.96 9.56 -9.03
C PHE A 294 -18.64 10.84 -8.53
N HIS A 295 -19.10 11.69 -9.46
CA HIS A 295 -19.83 12.92 -9.14
C HIS A 295 -21.32 12.72 -8.85
N LYS A 296 -21.77 11.46 -8.77
CA LYS A 296 -23.16 11.04 -8.58
C LYS A 296 -24.12 11.67 -9.60
N ILE A 297 -23.65 11.96 -10.82
CA ILE A 297 -24.47 12.50 -11.89
C ILE A 297 -25.27 11.35 -12.50
N THR A 298 -26.57 11.33 -12.23
CA THR A 298 -27.43 10.25 -12.69
C THR A 298 -27.84 10.45 -14.16
N GLY A 299 -28.25 9.36 -14.82
CA GLY A 299 -28.83 9.45 -16.16
C GLY A 299 -30.07 10.36 -16.23
N LYS A 300 -30.86 10.42 -15.15
CA LYS A 300 -32.02 11.30 -15.01
C LYS A 300 -31.60 12.78 -15.00
N GLU A 301 -30.57 13.13 -14.25
CA GLU A 301 -30.02 14.49 -14.23
C GLU A 301 -29.50 14.92 -15.61
N LEU A 302 -28.79 14.03 -16.31
CA LEU A 302 -28.32 14.31 -17.68
C LEU A 302 -29.47 14.46 -18.67
N ALA A 303 -30.54 13.66 -18.52
CA ALA A 303 -31.73 13.78 -19.34
C ALA A 303 -32.47 15.11 -19.08
N ALA A 304 -32.62 15.50 -17.81
CA ALA A 304 -33.20 16.79 -17.42
C ALA A 304 -32.39 17.97 -17.96
N LEU A 305 -31.05 17.91 -17.86
CA LEU A 305 -30.14 18.91 -18.41
C LEU A 305 -30.23 18.97 -19.94
N ARG A 306 -30.31 17.82 -20.62
CA ARG A 306 -30.51 17.78 -22.07
C ARG A 306 -31.83 18.43 -22.46
N LEU A 307 -32.90 18.13 -21.73
CA LEU A 307 -34.22 18.70 -21.96
C LEU A 307 -34.19 20.23 -21.80
N SER A 308 -33.64 20.74 -20.69
CA SER A 308 -33.57 22.18 -20.43
C SER A 308 -32.76 22.94 -21.49
N VAL A 309 -31.58 22.42 -21.86
CA VAL A 309 -30.75 23.05 -22.89
C VAL A 309 -31.43 23.01 -24.26
N THR A 310 -32.10 21.91 -24.61
CA THR A 310 -32.82 21.79 -25.88
C THR A 310 -34.01 22.75 -25.92
N ARG A 311 -34.74 22.89 -24.81
CA ARG A 311 -35.81 23.88 -24.66
C ARG A 311 -35.30 25.29 -24.86
N ASN A 312 -34.22 25.67 -24.17
CA ASN A 312 -33.60 27.00 -24.30
C ASN A 312 -33.15 27.29 -25.74
N ARG A 313 -32.50 26.34 -26.43
CA ARG A 313 -32.12 26.50 -27.84
C ARG A 313 -33.34 26.71 -28.75
N CYS A 314 -34.45 26.01 -28.50
CA CYS A 314 -35.69 26.21 -29.25
C CYS A 314 -36.31 27.58 -28.98
N MET A 315 -36.33 28.03 -27.72
CA MET A 315 -36.80 29.37 -27.33
C MET A 315 -35.96 30.46 -27.99
N GLU A 316 -34.63 30.36 -27.96
CA GLU A 316 -33.73 31.31 -28.61
C GLU A 316 -33.96 31.35 -30.12
N PHE A 317 -34.11 30.19 -30.76
CA PHE A 317 -34.38 30.12 -32.20
C PHE A 317 -35.74 30.75 -32.54
N PHE A 318 -36.77 30.52 -31.71
CA PHE A 318 -38.06 31.17 -31.84
C PHE A 318 -37.96 32.69 -31.69
N ARG A 319 -37.27 33.19 -30.65
CA ARG A 319 -37.05 34.63 -30.43
C ARG A 319 -36.34 35.30 -31.62
N ARG A 320 -35.38 34.61 -32.25
CA ARG A 320 -34.73 35.11 -33.48
C ARG A 320 -35.71 35.22 -34.65
N ILE A 321 -36.70 34.33 -34.76
CA ILE A 321 -37.74 34.43 -35.78
C ILE A 321 -38.66 35.61 -35.47
N VAL A 322 -39.10 35.77 -34.22
CA VAL A 322 -39.93 36.90 -33.79
C VAL A 322 -39.22 38.23 -34.08
N ALA A 323 -37.94 38.34 -33.73
CA ALA A 323 -37.14 39.54 -33.99
C ALA A 323 -37.03 39.87 -35.50
N LYS A 324 -36.99 38.85 -36.36
CA LYS A 324 -36.94 39.02 -37.82
C LYS A 324 -38.29 39.33 -38.46
N SER A 325 -39.38 38.82 -37.89
CA SER A 325 -40.73 38.98 -38.43
C SER A 325 -41.46 40.20 -37.86
N GLY A 326 -41.00 40.75 -36.73
CA GLY A 326 -41.69 41.84 -36.02
C GLY A 326 -42.96 41.41 -35.29
N HIS A 327 -43.39 40.15 -35.41
CA HIS A 327 -44.55 39.60 -34.75
C HIS A 327 -44.32 38.14 -34.33
N SER A 328 -45.14 37.65 -33.40
CA SER A 328 -45.14 36.24 -32.99
C SER A 328 -45.71 35.38 -34.13
N PRO A 329 -44.96 34.41 -34.68
CA PRO A 329 -45.43 33.62 -35.79
C PRO A 329 -46.57 32.67 -35.38
N SER A 330 -47.56 32.53 -36.25
CA SER A 330 -48.61 31.53 -36.13
C SER A 330 -48.07 30.11 -36.39
N SER A 331 -48.81 29.08 -35.98
CA SER A 331 -48.46 27.68 -36.28
C SER A 331 -48.35 27.44 -37.78
N SER A 332 -49.28 28.00 -38.56
CA SER A 332 -49.30 27.91 -40.02
C SER A 332 -48.09 28.60 -40.67
N GLU A 333 -47.67 29.76 -40.15
CA GLU A 333 -46.46 30.45 -40.64
C GLU A 333 -45.19 29.65 -40.39
N LEU A 334 -45.06 29.02 -39.20
CA LEU A 334 -43.93 28.15 -38.90
C LEU A 334 -43.90 26.91 -39.80
N GLN A 335 -45.05 26.35 -40.17
CA GLN A 335 -45.12 25.14 -41.00
C GLN A 335 -44.87 25.41 -42.50
N LYS A 336 -45.25 26.60 -42.99
CA LYS A 336 -45.08 27.00 -44.39
C LYS A 336 -43.60 27.04 -44.82
N LYS A 337 -42.70 27.59 -44.00
CA LYS A 337 -41.27 27.70 -44.35
C LYS A 337 -40.51 26.45 -43.90
N LYS A 338 -39.75 25.82 -44.82
CA LYS A 338 -38.92 24.63 -44.54
C LYS A 338 -37.98 24.82 -43.33
N LYS A 339 -37.39 26.02 -43.20
CA LYS A 339 -36.46 26.37 -42.10
C LYS A 339 -37.14 26.40 -40.71
N THR A 340 -38.42 26.73 -40.62
CA THR A 340 -39.16 26.87 -39.36
C THR A 340 -40.03 25.66 -39.03
N ARG A 341 -40.31 24.79 -40.01
CA ARG A 341 -41.07 23.56 -39.81
C ARG A 341 -40.45 22.66 -38.74
N ASN A 342 -39.12 22.50 -38.77
CA ASN A 342 -38.38 21.73 -37.76
C ASN A 342 -38.51 22.31 -36.35
N LEU A 343 -38.61 23.65 -36.23
CA LEU A 343 -38.85 24.29 -34.94
C LEU A 343 -40.25 23.96 -34.43
N TYR A 344 -41.28 24.02 -35.29
CA TYR A 344 -42.64 23.64 -34.91
C TYR A 344 -42.71 22.21 -34.39
N THR A 345 -42.14 21.23 -35.12
CA THR A 345 -42.08 19.84 -34.68
C THR A 345 -41.38 19.69 -33.33
N ARG A 346 -40.24 20.39 -33.14
CA ARG A 346 -39.52 20.39 -31.85
C ARG A 346 -40.35 20.99 -30.72
N ILE A 347 -41.08 22.08 -30.99
CA ILE A 347 -41.98 22.70 -30.01
C ILE A 347 -43.04 21.69 -29.58
N THR A 348 -43.70 21.04 -30.53
CA THR A 348 -44.73 20.03 -30.24
C THR A 348 -44.17 18.86 -29.44
N VAL A 349 -42.98 18.35 -29.77
CA VAL A 349 -42.35 17.24 -29.02
C VAL A 349 -41.97 17.65 -27.58
N LEU A 350 -41.48 18.88 -27.38
CA LEU A 350 -40.93 19.31 -26.09
C LEU A 350 -41.98 19.90 -25.14
N TRP A 351 -43.07 20.46 -25.68
CA TRP A 351 -44.13 21.15 -24.94
C TRP A 351 -45.53 20.53 -25.15
N GLY A 352 -45.68 19.53 -26.00
CA GLY A 352 -46.96 18.91 -26.36
C GLY A 352 -47.78 19.73 -27.34
N SER A 353 -47.80 21.06 -27.20
CA SER A 353 -48.52 21.97 -28.09
C SER A 353 -47.85 23.34 -28.22
N MET A 354 -48.17 24.05 -29.31
CA MET A 354 -47.70 25.43 -29.53
C MET A 354 -48.25 26.39 -28.47
N ASP A 355 -49.47 26.15 -27.97
CA ASP A 355 -50.11 27.01 -26.98
C ASP A 355 -49.48 26.83 -25.59
N ALA A 356 -49.07 25.61 -25.22
CA ALA A 356 -48.27 25.37 -24.01
C ALA A 356 -46.91 26.08 -24.06
N PHE A 357 -46.24 26.04 -25.22
CA PHE A 357 -45.00 26.78 -25.45
C PHE A 357 -45.17 28.29 -25.34
N ARG A 358 -46.25 28.85 -25.91
CA ARG A 358 -46.58 30.28 -25.80
C ARG A 358 -46.88 30.68 -24.36
N LYS A 359 -47.60 29.84 -23.61
CA LYS A 359 -47.89 30.05 -22.19
C LYS A 359 -46.58 30.16 -21.38
N GLU A 360 -45.61 29.28 -21.62
CA GLU A 360 -44.29 29.32 -20.97
C GLU A 360 -43.51 30.60 -21.30
N LEU A 361 -43.62 31.09 -22.54
CA LEU A 361 -43.00 32.35 -22.97
C LEU A 361 -43.80 33.62 -22.62
N ARG A 362 -45.01 33.49 -22.07
CA ARG A 362 -45.96 34.60 -21.83
C ARG A 362 -46.28 35.41 -23.08
N ILE A 363 -46.42 34.74 -24.23
CA ILE A 363 -46.74 35.38 -25.51
C ILE A 363 -48.21 35.18 -25.83
N SER A 364 -48.91 36.25 -26.22
CA SER A 364 -50.31 36.17 -26.64
C SER A 364 -50.47 35.38 -27.95
N LYS A 365 -51.62 34.73 -28.10
CA LYS A 365 -51.97 34.04 -29.35
C LYS A 365 -52.10 35.08 -30.47
N PRO A 366 -51.47 34.91 -31.63
CA PRO A 366 -51.60 35.86 -32.72
C PRO A 366 -53.07 35.99 -33.13
N ALA A 367 -53.53 37.22 -33.33
CA ALA A 367 -54.90 37.49 -33.77
C ALA A 367 -55.16 36.75 -35.08
N TYR A 368 -56.24 35.96 -35.12
CA TYR A 368 -56.63 35.23 -36.32
C TYR A 368 -57.05 36.24 -37.38
N ARG A 369 -56.18 36.56 -38.34
CA ARG A 369 -56.60 37.29 -39.55
C ARG A 369 -57.55 36.36 -40.31
N ARG A 370 -58.86 36.55 -40.14
CA ARG A 370 -59.86 36.04 -41.08
C ARG A 370 -59.50 36.66 -42.42
N ILE A 371 -58.87 35.88 -43.30
CA ILE A 371 -58.72 36.26 -44.70
C ILE A 371 -60.14 36.35 -45.22
N ARG A 372 -60.69 37.56 -45.33
CA ARG A 372 -61.89 37.79 -46.14
C ARG A 372 -61.47 37.38 -47.55
N LYS A 373 -61.92 36.21 -47.98
CA LYS A 373 -61.95 35.88 -49.41
C LYS A 373 -62.93 36.89 -50.00
N ASN A 374 -62.42 37.98 -50.56
CA ASN A 374 -63.21 38.77 -51.50
C ASN A 374 -63.44 37.83 -52.69
N LEU A 375 -64.70 37.41 -52.85
CA LEU A 375 -65.21 36.78 -54.05
C LEU A 375 -65.07 37.75 -55.23
#